data_AF-A0A9W8BC59-F1
#
_entry.id   AF-A0A9W8BC59-F1
#
_cell.length_a   1.000
_cell.length_b   1.000
_cell.length_c   1.000
_cell.angle_alpha   90.00
_cell.angle_beta   90.00
_cell.angle_gamma   90.00
#
_symmetry.space_group_name_H-M   'P 1'
#
loop_
_entity.id
_entity.type
_entity.pdbx_description
1 polymer ?
#
loop_
_entity_poly.entity_id
_entity_poly.type
_entity_poly.pdbx_seq_one_letter_code
_entity_poly.pdbx_strand_id
1 'polypeptide(L)'
;MHQLGGGRPQQSSWLAQAPAASLDDSATGSHRAYVSQSTVSWVLGDRFVRSFRADSTMRQPETDASVDHVVFARFKEDGSSGDKANEVALCIFRTDLLCIHYFSGEDFGVSLPFGVRAVRALHVGILVQSRAAERSDNGLFVATLPTFFSLLGPRSEFKMLGLNRLLDLDRMRGQRESSFILSPAPASARSDDPCGGSIPVFNDPSAVLVDTAVSRVDSASQYVLCWDTALRRHAVYQCIVSNRPLDSDDDYEPDLDGGLLGAP
;
A
#
# COMPACT_ATOMS: atom_id res chain seq x y z
N MET A 1 22.76 -3.94 -54.24
CA MET A 1 22.13 -5.09 -53.54
C MET A 1 22.05 -4.74 -52.07
N HIS A 2 20.86 -4.41 -51.56
CA HIS A 2 20.63 -4.14 -50.14
C HIS A 2 20.35 -5.46 -49.41
N GLN A 3 21.20 -5.82 -48.45
CA GLN A 3 20.82 -6.80 -47.42
C GLN A 3 20.07 -6.05 -46.32
N LEU A 4 18.77 -6.31 -46.20
CA LEU A 4 17.97 -5.96 -45.03
C LEU A 4 18.18 -7.04 -43.98
N GLY A 5 18.97 -6.73 -42.95
CA GLY A 5 19.09 -7.55 -41.76
C GLY A 5 17.78 -7.53 -40.98
N GLY A 6 16.99 -8.60 -41.10
CA GLY A 6 15.80 -8.85 -40.29
C GLY A 6 16.20 -9.17 -38.85
N GLY A 7 16.33 -8.14 -38.01
CA GLY A 7 16.43 -8.31 -36.57
C GLY A 7 15.12 -8.88 -36.05
N ARG A 8 15.12 -10.16 -35.67
CA ARG A 8 14.05 -10.73 -34.84
C ARG A 8 13.97 -9.92 -33.54
N PRO A 9 12.78 -9.48 -33.11
CA PRO A 9 12.65 -8.83 -31.81
C PRO A 9 13.10 -9.81 -30.73
N GLN A 10 13.83 -9.26 -29.75
CA GLN A 10 14.45 -9.89 -28.59
C GLN A 10 13.41 -10.47 -27.59
N GLN A 11 12.32 -11.05 -28.07
CA GLN A 11 11.16 -11.50 -27.30
C GLN A 11 11.45 -12.71 -26.41
N SER A 12 12.47 -13.50 -26.70
CA SER A 12 12.69 -14.81 -26.04
C SER A 12 13.47 -14.78 -24.74
N SER A 13 14.17 -13.69 -24.38
CA SER A 13 15.08 -13.73 -23.21
C SER A 13 14.37 -13.53 -21.86
N TRP A 14 13.23 -12.84 -21.83
CA TRP A 14 12.53 -12.49 -20.59
C TRP A 14 11.78 -13.67 -19.96
N LEU A 15 11.33 -14.64 -20.76
CA LEU A 15 10.56 -15.80 -20.30
C LEU A 15 11.37 -16.76 -19.40
N ALA A 16 12.71 -16.66 -19.41
CA ALA A 16 13.59 -17.47 -18.57
C ALA A 16 13.89 -16.83 -17.20
N GLN A 17 13.53 -15.57 -17.00
CA GLN A 17 13.75 -14.83 -15.75
C GLN A 17 12.48 -14.89 -14.88
N ALA A 18 12.64 -14.99 -13.56
CA ALA A 18 11.49 -14.79 -12.66
C ALA A 18 11.01 -13.32 -12.75
N PRO A 19 9.70 -13.07 -12.85
CA PRO A 19 9.19 -11.71 -12.88
C PRO A 19 9.48 -11.01 -11.54
N ALA A 20 9.83 -9.73 -11.60
CA ALA A 20 10.01 -8.89 -10.42
C ALA A 20 8.66 -8.58 -9.74
N ALA A 21 7.58 -8.56 -10.51
CA ALA A 21 6.21 -8.49 -10.01
C ALA A 21 5.26 -9.25 -10.95
N SER A 22 4.20 -9.82 -10.39
CA SER A 22 3.13 -10.45 -11.15
C SER A 22 1.78 -10.19 -10.51
N LEU A 23 0.74 -10.07 -11.33
CA LEU A 23 -0.64 -9.95 -10.88
C LEU A 23 -1.54 -10.65 -11.89
N ASP A 24 -2.34 -11.60 -11.41
CA ASP A 24 -3.42 -12.18 -12.21
C ASP A 24 -4.69 -11.32 -12.03
N ASP A 25 -5.15 -10.74 -13.13
CA ASP A 25 -6.37 -9.95 -13.21
C ASP A 25 -7.40 -10.68 -14.06
N SER A 26 -8.62 -10.85 -13.52
CA SER A 26 -9.68 -11.59 -14.23
C SER A 26 -10.19 -10.88 -15.48
N ALA A 27 -10.06 -9.55 -15.56
CA ALA A 27 -10.58 -8.75 -16.67
C ALA A 27 -9.56 -8.58 -17.80
N THR A 28 -8.28 -8.40 -17.44
CA THR A 28 -7.21 -8.02 -18.36
C THR A 28 -6.17 -9.13 -18.56
N GLY A 29 -6.04 -10.08 -17.62
CA GLY A 29 -5.20 -11.28 -17.73
C GLY A 29 -4.02 -11.30 -16.77
N SER A 30 -3.00 -12.12 -17.08
CA SER A 30 -1.80 -12.27 -16.23
C SER A 30 -0.76 -11.20 -16.55
N HIS A 31 -0.60 -10.22 -15.67
CA HIS A 31 0.42 -9.17 -15.78
C HIS A 31 1.72 -9.64 -15.15
N ARG A 32 2.84 -9.37 -15.84
CA ARG A 32 4.20 -9.63 -15.36
C ARG A 32 5.10 -8.44 -15.66
N ALA A 33 5.96 -8.10 -14.71
CA ALA A 33 6.98 -7.08 -14.87
C ALA A 33 8.36 -7.70 -14.70
N TYR A 34 9.25 -7.40 -15.63
CA TYR A 34 10.64 -7.83 -15.58
C TYR A 34 11.54 -6.61 -15.44
N VAL A 35 12.58 -6.72 -14.62
CA VAL A 35 13.57 -5.66 -14.45
C VAL A 35 14.89 -6.15 -15.01
N SER A 36 15.48 -5.37 -15.92
CA SER A 36 16.84 -5.55 -16.40
C SER A 36 17.56 -4.20 -16.37
N GLN A 37 18.59 -4.12 -15.53
CA GLN A 37 19.30 -2.88 -15.25
C GLN A 37 18.32 -1.78 -14.81
N SER A 38 18.20 -0.70 -15.58
CA SER A 38 17.30 0.43 -15.35
C SER A 38 15.98 0.32 -16.13
N THR A 39 15.73 -0.77 -16.86
CA THR A 39 14.51 -0.93 -17.68
C THR A 39 13.53 -1.89 -17.03
N VAL A 40 12.27 -1.45 -16.92
CA VAL A 40 11.14 -2.28 -16.50
C VAL A 40 10.28 -2.61 -17.72
N SER A 41 10.07 -3.89 -17.99
CA SER A 41 9.25 -4.37 -19.10
C SER A 41 7.95 -4.98 -18.57
N TRP A 42 6.80 -4.45 -19.01
CA TRP A 42 5.47 -4.97 -18.70
C TRP A 42 5.02 -5.92 -19.82
N VAL A 43 4.67 -7.14 -19.44
CA VAL A 43 4.14 -8.21 -20.28
C VAL A 43 2.75 -8.62 -19.78
N LEU A 44 1.84 -8.92 -20.71
CA LEU A 44 0.51 -9.46 -20.45
C LEU A 44 0.39 -10.85 -21.10
N GLY A 45 0.34 -11.90 -20.27
CA GLY A 45 0.55 -13.28 -20.71
C GLY A 45 1.95 -13.42 -21.33
N ASP A 46 1.98 -13.61 -22.65
CA ASP A 46 3.22 -13.69 -23.44
C ASP A 46 3.40 -12.46 -24.36
N ARG A 47 2.57 -11.43 -24.21
CA ARG A 47 2.57 -10.23 -25.06
C ARG A 47 3.27 -9.08 -24.36
N PHE A 48 4.27 -8.50 -25.02
CA PHE A 48 4.86 -7.24 -24.58
C PHE A 48 3.83 -6.10 -24.63
N VAL A 49 3.74 -5.32 -23.55
CA VAL A 49 2.85 -4.16 -23.42
C VAL A 49 3.65 -2.87 -23.61
N ARG A 50 4.58 -2.60 -22.69
CA ARG A 50 5.35 -1.35 -22.64
C ARG A 50 6.66 -1.56 -21.86
N SER A 51 7.67 -0.74 -22.15
CA SER A 51 8.90 -0.64 -21.38
C SER A 51 9.07 0.76 -20.80
N PHE A 52 9.58 0.84 -19.57
CA PHE A 52 9.82 2.07 -18.84
C PHE A 52 11.30 2.12 -18.48
N ARG A 53 11.96 3.26 -18.74
CA ARG A 53 13.32 3.45 -18.27
C ARG A 53 13.36 4.26 -16.98
N ALA A 54 14.18 3.82 -16.05
CA ALA A 54 14.38 4.48 -14.77
C ALA A 54 15.23 5.76 -14.89
N ASP A 55 16.02 5.92 -15.95
CA ASP A 55 16.86 7.11 -16.17
C ASP A 55 16.08 8.31 -16.76
N SER A 56 14.93 8.08 -17.41
CA SER A 56 14.31 9.08 -18.29
C SER A 56 13.59 10.23 -17.59
N THR A 57 13.41 10.18 -16.26
CA THR A 57 12.71 11.24 -15.51
C THR A 57 13.61 12.04 -14.58
N MET A 58 14.88 11.66 -14.41
CA MET A 58 15.83 12.44 -13.60
C MET A 58 16.65 13.37 -14.50
N ARG A 59 16.51 14.68 -14.30
CA ARG A 59 17.34 15.71 -14.97
C ARG A 59 18.78 15.76 -14.45
N GLN A 60 19.18 14.85 -13.56
CA GLN A 60 20.54 14.80 -13.02
C GLN A 60 21.29 13.61 -13.60
N PRO A 61 22.31 13.84 -14.46
CA PRO A 61 23.01 12.80 -15.22
C PRO A 61 24.01 11.96 -14.39
N GLU A 62 24.08 12.12 -13.06
CA GLU A 62 25.16 11.53 -12.24
C GLU A 62 24.71 10.51 -11.19
N THR A 63 23.40 10.30 -11.00
CA THR A 63 22.88 9.25 -10.13
C THR A 63 22.31 8.11 -10.95
N ASP A 64 22.90 6.92 -10.85
CA ASP A 64 22.34 5.68 -11.40
C ASP A 64 20.90 5.52 -10.90
N ALA A 65 19.94 5.82 -11.76
CA ALA A 65 18.53 5.68 -11.45
C ALA A 65 18.20 4.18 -11.37
N SER A 66 18.32 3.64 -10.17
CA SER A 66 18.01 2.24 -9.88
C SER A 66 16.53 2.06 -9.55
N VAL A 67 16.01 0.90 -9.94
CA VAL A 67 14.66 0.47 -9.57
C VAL A 67 14.77 -0.23 -8.21
N ASP A 68 14.17 0.35 -7.18
CA ASP A 68 14.20 -0.20 -5.82
C ASP A 68 13.12 -1.29 -5.66
N HIS A 69 11.90 -1.01 -6.10
CA HIS A 69 10.78 -1.96 -6.02
C HIS A 69 9.86 -1.85 -7.24
N VAL A 70 9.23 -2.97 -7.60
CA VAL A 70 8.18 -3.01 -8.63
C VAL A 70 7.00 -3.79 -8.08
N VAL A 71 5.79 -3.27 -8.25
CA VAL A 71 4.56 -3.93 -7.82
C VAL A 71 3.41 -3.59 -8.75
N PHE A 72 2.52 -4.54 -9.00
CA PHE A 72 1.23 -4.24 -9.63
C PHE A 72 0.20 -3.94 -8.54
N ALA A 73 -0.59 -2.90 -8.72
CA ALA A 73 -1.62 -2.49 -7.79
C ALA A 73 -2.89 -2.09 -8.52
N ARG A 74 -3.99 -1.98 -7.77
CA ARG A 74 -5.24 -1.34 -8.22
C ARG A 74 -5.53 -0.20 -7.26
N PHE A 75 -5.94 0.95 -7.79
CA PHE A 75 -6.24 2.12 -6.97
C PHE A 75 -7.73 2.45 -7.09
N LYS A 76 -8.34 2.78 -5.95
CA LYS A 76 -9.72 3.27 -5.92
C LYS A 76 -9.68 4.78 -5.95
N GLU A 77 -10.01 5.37 -7.09
CA GLU A 77 -10.12 6.82 -7.21
C GLU A 77 -11.54 7.28 -6.86
N ASP A 78 -11.64 8.13 -5.83
CA ASP A 78 -12.90 8.76 -5.44
C ASP A 78 -13.42 9.66 -6.57
N GLY A 79 -14.68 9.44 -6.97
CA GLY A 79 -15.33 10.20 -8.05
C GLY A 79 -15.05 9.69 -9.48
N SER A 80 -14.29 8.61 -9.63
CA SER A 80 -14.14 7.94 -10.92
C SER A 80 -15.37 7.06 -11.22
N SER A 81 -15.90 7.13 -12.45
CA SER A 81 -16.92 6.18 -12.93
C SER A 81 -16.41 4.74 -12.75
N GLY A 82 -17.25 3.84 -12.24
CA GLY A 82 -16.87 2.53 -11.67
C GLY A 82 -15.90 1.64 -12.46
N ASP A 83 -15.72 1.84 -13.77
CA ASP A 83 -14.72 1.13 -14.58
C ASP A 83 -13.27 1.58 -14.35
N LYS A 84 -13.02 2.85 -13.97
CA LYS A 84 -11.66 3.36 -13.70
C LYS A 84 -11.17 3.03 -12.29
N ALA A 85 -12.09 2.75 -11.36
CA ALA A 85 -11.78 2.57 -9.94
C ALA A 85 -11.05 1.28 -9.58
N ASN A 86 -10.75 0.41 -10.55
CA ASN A 86 -10.08 -0.88 -10.35
C ASN A 86 -9.03 -1.18 -11.43
N GLU A 87 -8.56 -0.16 -12.13
CA GLU A 87 -7.62 -0.37 -13.22
C GLU A 87 -6.26 -0.85 -12.69
N VAL A 88 -5.65 -1.82 -13.39
CA VAL A 88 -4.32 -2.33 -13.06
C VAL A 88 -3.26 -1.27 -13.38
N ALA A 89 -2.45 -0.96 -12.38
CA ALA A 89 -1.31 -0.06 -12.50
C ALA A 89 0.00 -0.78 -12.17
N LEU A 90 1.04 -0.49 -12.93
CA LEU A 90 2.41 -0.84 -12.61
C LEU A 90 3.04 0.30 -11.80
N CYS A 91 3.43 0.01 -10.57
CA CYS A 91 4.11 0.94 -9.67
C CYS A 91 5.61 0.63 -9.67
N ILE A 92 6.43 1.61 -10.00
CA ILE A 92 7.90 1.53 -10.03
C ILE A 92 8.44 2.52 -8.99
N PHE A 93 9.00 1.98 -7.91
CA PHE A 93 9.66 2.74 -6.87
C PHE A 93 11.13 2.92 -7.20
N ARG A 94 11.60 4.14 -7.01
CA ARG A 94 13.00 4.55 -7.02
C ARG A 94 13.32 5.21 -5.69
N THR A 95 14.53 5.75 -5.57
CA THR A 95 15.02 6.26 -4.29
C THR A 95 14.18 7.41 -3.74
N ASP A 96 13.68 8.30 -4.62
CA ASP A 96 12.95 9.53 -4.26
C ASP A 96 11.59 9.68 -4.97
N LEU A 97 11.27 8.76 -5.91
CA LEU A 97 10.12 8.87 -6.79
C LEU A 97 9.38 7.53 -6.92
N LEU A 98 8.05 7.59 -6.88
CA LEU A 98 7.15 6.54 -7.31
C LEU A 98 6.55 6.94 -8.66
N CYS A 99 6.76 6.11 -9.68
CA CYS A 99 6.06 6.20 -10.97
C CYS A 99 4.91 5.19 -11.00
N ILE A 100 3.71 5.64 -11.34
CA ILE A 100 2.51 4.81 -11.46
C ILE A 100 2.05 4.85 -12.91
N HIS A 101 2.03 3.69 -13.56
CA HIS A 101 1.68 3.55 -14.96
C HIS A 101 0.43 2.68 -15.10
N TYR A 102 -0.71 3.28 -15.43
CA TYR A 102 -1.93 2.54 -15.68
C TYR A 102 -1.89 1.81 -17.02
N PHE A 103 -2.64 0.72 -17.11
CA PHE A 103 -2.75 -0.08 -18.33
C PHE A 103 -3.37 0.71 -19.51
N SER A 104 -4.27 1.64 -19.21
CA SER A 104 -4.91 2.62 -20.09
C SER A 104 -3.91 3.63 -20.66
N GLY A 105 -2.75 3.75 -20.02
CA GLY A 105 -1.65 4.62 -20.42
C GLY A 105 -1.59 5.95 -19.69
N GLU A 106 -2.47 6.20 -18.71
CA GLU A 106 -2.32 7.32 -17.78
C GLU A 106 -1.12 7.08 -16.86
N ASP A 107 -0.26 8.09 -16.71
CA ASP A 107 0.99 7.99 -15.95
C ASP A 107 1.07 9.09 -14.88
N PHE A 108 1.56 8.73 -13.69
CA PHE A 108 1.71 9.62 -12.54
C PHE A 108 3.11 9.52 -11.93
N GLY A 109 3.60 10.62 -11.39
CA GLY A 109 4.83 10.68 -10.58
C GLY A 109 4.51 11.25 -9.21
N VAL A 110 4.91 10.53 -8.15
CA VAL A 110 4.69 10.91 -6.75
C VAL A 110 6.03 10.93 -6.04
N SER A 111 6.40 12.07 -5.46
CA SER A 111 7.61 12.17 -4.65
C SER A 111 7.46 11.34 -3.38
N LEU A 112 8.49 10.59 -3.02
CA LEU A 112 8.50 9.76 -1.82
C LEU A 112 8.98 10.59 -0.61
N PRO A 113 8.15 10.74 0.45
CA PRO A 113 8.54 11.51 1.62
C PRO A 113 9.51 10.76 2.57
N PHE A 114 9.80 9.49 2.29
CA PHE A 114 10.69 8.63 3.07
C PHE A 114 11.28 7.54 2.17
N GLY A 115 12.41 6.95 2.60
CA GLY A 115 12.99 5.79 1.92
C GLY A 115 12.14 4.53 2.09
N VAL A 116 12.04 3.70 1.05
CA VAL A 116 11.17 2.51 1.02
C VAL A 116 11.94 1.23 1.29
N ARG A 117 11.53 0.47 2.31
CA ARG A 117 12.11 -0.84 2.66
C ARG A 117 11.43 -1.97 1.90
N ALA A 118 10.11 -1.97 1.88
CA ALA A 118 9.30 -2.99 1.23
C ALA A 118 7.98 -2.38 0.75
N VAL A 119 7.41 -2.94 -0.31
CA VAL A 119 6.09 -2.59 -0.81
C VAL A 119 5.28 -3.85 -1.07
N ARG A 120 3.97 -3.78 -0.80
CA ARG A 120 2.99 -4.80 -1.16
C ARG A 120 1.73 -4.17 -1.73
N ALA A 121 1.10 -4.87 -2.66
CA ALA A 121 -0.18 -4.44 -3.21
C ALA A 121 -1.29 -4.64 -2.17
N LEU A 122 -2.18 -3.66 -2.06
CA LEU A 122 -3.44 -3.83 -1.37
C LEU A 122 -4.55 -4.18 -2.37
N HIS A 123 -5.67 -4.70 -1.87
CA HIS A 123 -6.89 -4.84 -2.66
C HIS A 123 -7.30 -3.48 -3.25
N VAL A 124 -7.06 -2.41 -2.49
CA VAL A 124 -7.24 -1.02 -2.86
C VAL A 124 -6.00 -0.23 -2.43
N GLY A 125 -5.08 -0.02 -3.36
CA GLY A 125 -3.87 0.77 -3.20
C GLY A 125 -2.60 -0.03 -2.96
N ILE A 126 -1.65 0.57 -2.27
CA ILE A 126 -0.35 -0.02 -1.91
C ILE A 126 -0.02 0.21 -0.45
N LEU A 127 0.65 -0.77 0.14
CA LEU A 127 1.22 -0.76 1.48
C LEU A 127 2.73 -0.61 1.39
N VAL A 128 3.28 0.36 2.10
CA VAL A 128 4.71 0.69 2.07
C VAL A 128 5.29 0.62 3.48
N GLN A 129 6.38 -0.13 3.64
CA GLN A 129 7.21 -0.10 4.83
C GLN A 129 8.33 0.92 4.66
N SER A 130 8.42 1.87 5.60
CA SER A 130 9.46 2.90 5.60
C SER A 130 10.79 2.37 6.14
N ARG A 131 11.91 2.81 5.55
CA ARG A 131 13.27 2.64 6.10
C ARG A 131 13.52 3.54 7.31
N ALA A 132 12.71 4.58 7.51
CA ALA A 132 12.94 5.56 8.57
C ALA A 132 12.79 4.96 9.98
N ALA A 133 12.01 3.88 10.12
CA ALA A 133 11.88 3.13 11.37
C ALA A 133 13.21 2.46 11.83
N GLU A 134 14.17 2.24 10.92
CA GLU A 134 15.45 1.57 11.23
C GLU A 134 16.53 2.52 11.74
N ARG A 135 16.38 3.85 11.55
CA ARG A 135 17.44 4.84 11.81
C ARG A 135 17.43 5.46 13.20
N SER A 136 16.58 5.00 14.12
CA SER A 136 16.43 5.57 15.45
C SER A 136 17.47 5.07 16.48
N ASP A 137 18.75 5.03 16.11
CA ASP A 137 19.82 4.52 17.00
C ASP A 137 20.63 5.60 17.72
N ASN A 138 20.30 6.88 17.54
CA ASN A 138 20.98 7.96 18.26
C ASN A 138 20.05 8.61 19.27
N GLY A 139 20.30 8.31 20.54
CA GLY A 139 19.55 8.81 21.68
C GLY A 139 19.34 10.32 21.68
N LEU A 140 18.22 10.71 22.29
CA LEU A 140 17.65 12.05 22.51
C LEU A 140 16.51 12.38 21.53
N PHE A 141 15.27 12.24 22.06
CA PHE A 141 13.98 12.45 21.42
C PHE A 141 13.65 11.49 20.26
N VAL A 142 13.42 10.23 20.62
CA VAL A 142 12.86 9.21 19.72
C VAL A 142 11.36 9.48 19.52
N ALA A 143 11.02 10.41 18.62
CA ALA A 143 9.73 10.33 17.97
C ALA A 143 9.79 9.09 17.05
N THR A 144 9.21 7.97 17.49
CA THR A 144 9.14 6.76 16.66
C THR A 144 8.38 7.10 15.38
N LEU A 145 9.08 7.08 14.25
CA LEU A 145 8.48 7.34 12.95
C LEU A 145 7.51 6.21 12.58
N PRO A 146 6.43 6.51 11.83
CA PRO A 146 5.52 5.50 11.34
C PRO A 146 6.22 4.43 10.53
N THR A 147 5.90 3.18 10.82
CA THR A 147 6.53 2.02 10.16
C THR A 147 5.87 1.72 8.83
N PHE A 148 4.53 1.81 8.78
CA PHE A 148 3.76 1.53 7.59
C PHE A 148 2.98 2.76 7.12
N PHE A 149 2.95 2.92 5.80
CA PHE A 149 2.19 3.93 5.09
C PHE A 149 1.36 3.27 3.99
N SER A 150 0.26 3.92 3.62
CA SER A 150 -0.57 3.50 2.50
C SER A 150 -0.78 4.61 1.50
N LEU A 151 -0.92 4.25 0.23
CA LEU A 151 -1.35 5.14 -0.84
C LEU A 151 -2.55 4.51 -1.54
N LEU A 152 -3.72 5.16 -1.46
CA LEU A 152 -4.98 4.63 -1.99
C LEU A 152 -5.25 5.04 -3.44
N GLY A 153 -4.55 6.07 -3.92
CA GLY A 153 -4.61 6.55 -5.30
C GLY A 153 -3.39 7.38 -5.66
N PRO A 154 -3.10 7.54 -6.96
CA PRO A 154 -1.91 8.27 -7.44
C PRO A 154 -1.94 9.77 -7.10
N ARG A 155 -3.13 10.34 -6.89
CA ARG A 155 -3.33 11.74 -6.49
C ARG A 155 -3.53 11.92 -5.00
N SER A 156 -3.61 10.82 -4.25
CA SER A 156 -3.77 10.83 -2.80
C SER A 156 -2.42 11.07 -2.13
N GLU A 157 -2.44 11.51 -0.88
CA GLU A 157 -1.24 11.56 -0.05
C GLU A 157 -0.95 10.19 0.55
N PHE A 158 0.32 9.92 0.86
CA PHE A 158 0.68 8.82 1.73
C PHE A 158 0.08 9.05 3.12
N LYS A 159 -0.70 8.09 3.60
CA LYS A 159 -1.28 8.10 4.95
C LYS A 159 -0.58 7.12 5.86
N MET A 160 -0.44 7.49 7.13
CA MET A 160 0.12 6.62 8.16
C MET A 160 -0.91 5.56 8.55
N LEU A 161 -0.47 4.34 8.83
CA LEU A 161 -1.36 3.28 9.27
C LEU A 161 -1.62 3.34 10.77
N GLY A 162 -2.88 3.21 11.17
CA GLY A 162 -3.28 3.03 12.55
C GLY A 162 -3.34 1.54 12.92
N LEU A 163 -3.07 1.22 14.18
CA LEU A 163 -3.29 -0.12 14.72
C LEU A 163 -4.36 -0.09 15.80
N ASN A 164 -5.45 -0.80 15.54
CA ASN A 164 -6.47 -1.02 16.56
C ASN A 164 -6.14 -2.32 17.31
N ARG A 165 -5.65 -2.17 18.54
CA ARG A 165 -5.46 -3.27 19.48
C ARG A 165 -6.71 -3.43 20.35
N LEU A 166 -7.89 -3.63 19.75
CA LEU A 166 -9.01 -4.19 20.48
C LEU A 166 -8.62 -5.62 20.89
N LEU A 167 -8.02 -5.73 22.08
CA LEU A 167 -7.92 -6.96 22.84
C LEU A 167 -9.34 -7.31 23.28
N ASP A 168 -10.11 -7.88 22.36
CA ASP A 168 -11.44 -8.38 22.64
C ASP A 168 -11.26 -9.74 23.37
N LEU A 169 -10.79 -9.68 24.62
CA LEU A 169 -10.59 -10.84 25.50
C LEU A 169 -11.88 -11.66 25.66
N ASP A 170 -13.05 -11.03 25.50
CA ASP A 170 -14.35 -11.69 25.48
C ASP A 170 -14.67 -12.34 24.12
N ARG A 171 -14.28 -11.76 22.98
CA ARG A 171 -14.32 -12.47 21.68
C ARG A 171 -13.23 -13.53 21.51
N MET A 172 -12.13 -13.49 22.26
CA MET A 172 -11.05 -14.48 22.17
C MET A 172 -11.38 -15.85 22.78
N ARG A 173 -12.59 -16.02 23.35
CA ARG A 173 -13.19 -17.35 23.53
C ARG A 173 -13.81 -17.91 22.24
N GLY A 174 -13.89 -17.12 21.16
CA GLY A 174 -14.48 -17.50 19.88
C GLY A 174 -13.64 -17.21 18.62
N GLN A 175 -12.81 -16.16 18.55
CA GLN A 175 -11.96 -15.87 17.39
C GLN A 175 -10.85 -14.87 17.73
N ARG A 176 -9.62 -15.16 17.26
CA ARG A 176 -8.35 -14.49 17.62
C ARG A 176 -7.84 -13.71 16.41
N GLU A 177 -8.20 -12.44 16.24
CA GLU A 177 -7.69 -11.59 15.14
C GLU A 177 -7.40 -10.16 15.63
N SER A 178 -6.26 -9.59 15.21
CA SER A 178 -5.88 -8.18 15.43
C SER A 178 -6.01 -7.43 14.10
N SER A 179 -6.51 -6.19 14.10
CA SER A 179 -6.79 -5.45 12.86
C SER A 179 -5.99 -4.14 12.74
N PHE A 180 -5.51 -3.86 11.53
CA PHE A 180 -5.00 -2.57 11.08
C PHE A 180 -6.13 -1.75 10.46
N ILE A 181 -6.11 -0.45 10.73
CA ILE A 181 -7.04 0.50 10.12
C ILE A 181 -6.22 1.51 9.32
N LEU A 182 -6.56 1.65 8.03
CA LEU A 182 -6.03 2.69 7.16
C LEU A 182 -6.70 4.00 7.58
N SER A 183 -5.95 4.88 8.21
CA SER A 183 -6.47 6.12 8.81
C SER A 183 -5.76 7.34 8.23
N PRO A 184 -6.46 8.45 7.97
CA PRO A 184 -5.82 9.74 7.84
C PRO A 184 -5.42 10.21 9.24
N ALA A 185 -4.14 10.45 9.51
CA ALA A 185 -3.72 11.11 10.74
C ALA A 185 -3.25 12.54 10.41
N PRO A 186 -3.64 13.52 11.25
CA PRO A 186 -2.62 14.33 11.89
C PRO A 186 -2.90 14.70 13.36
N ALA A 187 -1.83 15.15 14.03
CA ALA A 187 -1.74 15.96 15.25
C ALA A 187 -2.26 15.41 16.60
N SER A 188 -1.25 15.07 17.41
CA SER A 188 -1.16 15.26 18.86
C SER A 188 -1.75 14.17 19.77
N ALA A 189 -0.84 13.64 20.58
CA ALA A 189 -1.12 12.78 21.70
C ALA A 189 -1.85 13.54 22.80
N ARG A 190 -2.95 12.98 23.29
CA ARG A 190 -3.36 12.84 24.71
C ARG A 190 -4.86 12.56 24.80
N SER A 191 -5.24 11.39 25.31
CA SER A 191 -6.04 11.25 26.55
C SER A 191 -6.55 9.81 26.70
N ASP A 192 -6.52 9.34 27.94
CA ASP A 192 -7.20 8.14 28.41
C ASP A 192 -8.72 8.34 28.32
N ASP A 193 -9.42 7.57 27.47
CA ASP A 193 -10.86 7.37 27.58
C ASP A 193 -11.30 6.03 26.93
N PRO A 194 -12.19 5.21 27.53
CA PRO A 194 -12.39 3.83 27.10
C PRO A 194 -13.32 3.63 25.90
N CYS A 195 -13.99 4.68 25.39
CA CYS A 195 -14.97 4.55 24.29
C CYS A 195 -14.91 5.67 23.22
N GLY A 196 -13.81 6.43 23.14
CA GLY A 196 -13.65 7.53 22.18
C GLY A 196 -12.21 7.79 21.75
N GLY A 197 -11.35 6.76 21.81
CA GLY A 197 -9.90 6.92 21.59
C GLY A 197 -9.51 6.95 20.12
N SER A 198 -8.70 7.94 19.74
CA SER A 198 -8.01 7.98 18.45
C SER A 198 -7.18 6.71 18.22
N ILE A 199 -7.23 6.15 17.01
CA ILE A 199 -6.48 4.93 16.67
C ILE A 199 -4.98 5.28 16.67
N PRO A 200 -4.15 4.63 17.50
CA PRO A 200 -2.73 4.96 17.56
C PRO A 200 -2.03 4.57 16.27
N VAL A 201 -1.08 5.40 15.83
CA VAL A 201 -0.26 5.13 14.66
C VAL A 201 0.63 3.90 14.89
N PHE A 202 0.73 3.03 13.88
CA PHE A 202 1.59 1.86 13.91
C PHE A 202 3.06 2.24 13.77
N ASN A 203 3.73 2.28 14.92
CA ASN A 203 5.12 2.70 15.08
C ASN A 203 5.95 1.57 15.71
N ASP A 204 5.99 0.39 15.08
CA ASP A 204 6.78 -0.74 15.56
C ASP A 204 7.96 -1.03 14.62
N PRO A 205 9.18 -0.56 14.95
CA PRO A 205 10.36 -0.77 14.09
C PRO A 205 10.80 -2.23 14.02
N SER A 206 10.31 -3.09 14.94
CA SER A 206 10.62 -4.51 14.93
C SER A 206 9.79 -5.31 13.92
N ALA A 207 8.69 -4.72 13.42
CA ALA A 207 7.80 -5.34 12.45
C ALA A 207 8.39 -5.27 11.03
N VAL A 208 8.53 -6.43 10.39
CA VAL A 208 8.99 -6.54 9.00
C VAL A 208 7.83 -7.05 8.14
N LEU A 209 7.49 -6.31 7.08
CA LEU A 209 6.46 -6.70 6.13
C LEU A 209 6.91 -7.94 5.35
N VAL A 210 6.18 -9.05 5.50
CA VAL A 210 6.46 -10.31 4.81
C VAL A 210 5.58 -10.41 3.57
N ASP A 211 4.27 -10.38 3.74
CA ASP A 211 3.32 -10.59 2.66
C ASP A 211 1.93 -10.02 2.95
N THR A 212 1.07 -10.05 1.93
CA THR A 212 -0.34 -9.67 2.02
C THR A 212 -1.23 -10.70 1.33
N ALA A 213 -2.41 -10.97 1.90
CA ALA A 213 -3.36 -11.91 1.32
C ALA A 213 -4.78 -11.34 1.39
N VAL A 214 -5.63 -11.65 0.42
CA VAL A 214 -7.06 -11.31 0.44
C VAL A 214 -7.85 -12.51 0.96
N SER A 215 -8.89 -12.27 1.77
CA SER A 215 -9.76 -13.35 2.24
C SER A 215 -10.44 -14.05 1.07
N ARG A 216 -10.62 -15.37 1.18
CA ARG A 216 -11.43 -16.14 0.23
C ARG A 216 -12.93 -15.94 0.44
N VAL A 217 -13.34 -15.49 1.63
CA VAL A 217 -14.74 -15.36 2.04
C VAL A 217 -15.25 -13.93 1.81
N ASP A 218 -14.40 -12.94 2.08
CA ASP A 218 -14.71 -11.53 1.92
C ASP A 218 -13.59 -10.81 1.16
N SER A 219 -13.81 -10.53 -0.13
CA SER A 219 -12.80 -9.88 -0.96
C SER A 219 -12.44 -8.45 -0.53
N ALA A 220 -13.23 -7.83 0.36
CA ALA A 220 -12.89 -6.55 0.99
C ALA A 220 -11.93 -6.70 2.18
N SER A 221 -11.83 -7.91 2.75
CA SER A 221 -10.92 -8.21 3.85
C SER A 221 -9.54 -8.56 3.33
N GLN A 222 -8.56 -7.74 3.70
CA GLN A 222 -7.16 -8.01 3.40
C GLN A 222 -6.39 -8.28 4.69
N TYR A 223 -5.40 -9.15 4.62
CA TYR A 223 -4.51 -9.49 5.71
C TYR A 223 -3.06 -9.14 5.36
N VAL A 224 -2.32 -8.72 6.37
CA VAL A 224 -0.90 -8.40 6.31
C VAL A 224 -0.17 -9.33 7.26
N LEU A 225 0.82 -10.04 6.75
CA LEU A 225 1.73 -10.86 7.52
C LEU A 225 3.00 -10.05 7.80
N CYS A 226 3.31 -9.90 9.08
CA CYS A 226 4.56 -9.33 9.54
C CYS A 226 5.39 -10.36 10.32
N TRP A 227 6.70 -10.23 10.26
CA TRP A 227 7.63 -10.87 11.19
C TRP A 227 8.06 -9.85 12.25
N ASP A 228 7.74 -10.13 13.49
CA ASP A 228 8.21 -9.37 14.65
C ASP A 228 9.60 -9.88 15.03
N THR A 229 10.60 -9.05 14.77
CA THR A 229 12.01 -9.40 15.02
C THR A 229 12.37 -9.42 16.50
N ALA A 230 11.68 -8.64 17.34
CA ALA A 230 11.93 -8.58 18.78
C ALA A 230 11.38 -9.83 19.48
N LEU A 231 10.15 -10.24 19.12
CA LEU A 231 9.47 -11.40 19.69
C LEU A 231 9.69 -12.69 18.91
N ARG A 232 10.38 -12.62 17.76
CA ARG A 232 10.69 -13.74 16.86
C ARG A 232 9.45 -14.56 16.50
N ARG A 233 8.38 -13.88 16.09
CA ARG A 233 7.11 -14.51 15.73
C ARG A 233 6.45 -13.82 14.55
N HIS A 234 5.57 -14.56 13.87
CA HIS A 234 4.68 -13.98 12.90
C HIS A 234 3.50 -13.29 13.58
N ALA A 235 3.09 -12.15 13.05
CA ALA A 235 1.87 -11.45 13.41
C ALA A 235 1.03 -11.26 12.14
N VAL A 236 -0.25 -11.61 12.23
CA VAL A 236 -1.22 -11.41 11.15
C VAL A 236 -2.15 -10.30 11.57
N TYR A 237 -2.38 -9.37 10.65
CA TYR A 237 -3.25 -8.24 10.87
C TYR A 237 -4.26 -8.12 9.74
N GLN A 238 -5.50 -7.79 10.06
CA GLN A 238 -6.51 -7.49 9.04
C GLN A 238 -6.50 -6.00 8.68
N CYS A 239 -6.22 -5.63 7.44
CA CYS A 239 -6.35 -4.25 6.94
C CYS A 239 -7.80 -3.91 6.62
N ILE A 240 -8.26 -2.77 7.15
CA ILE A 240 -9.58 -2.22 6.93
C ILE A 240 -9.43 -0.77 6.42
N VAL A 241 -10.16 -0.41 5.38
CA VAL A 241 -10.27 0.98 4.91
C VAL A 241 -11.36 1.66 5.73
N SER A 242 -11.00 2.67 6.54
CA SER A 242 -12.00 3.48 7.25
C SER A 242 -12.51 4.59 6.32
N ASN A 243 -13.83 4.63 6.11
CA ASN A 243 -14.49 5.77 5.47
C ASN A 243 -14.78 6.93 6.46
N ARG A 244 -14.50 6.74 7.75
CA ARG A 244 -14.69 7.79 8.76
C ARG A 244 -13.39 8.56 8.99
N PRO A 245 -13.38 9.90 8.86
CA PRO A 245 -12.32 10.71 9.45
C PRO A 245 -12.33 10.48 10.97
N LEU A 246 -11.16 10.32 11.58
CA LEU A 246 -11.04 10.06 13.02
C LEU A 246 -11.33 11.30 13.89
N ASP A 247 -11.56 12.45 13.26
CA ASP A 247 -11.82 13.74 13.91
C ASP A 247 -13.32 14.10 13.93
N SER A 248 -14.24 13.16 13.67
CA SER A 248 -15.64 13.47 13.95
C SER A 248 -15.87 13.37 15.46
N ASP A 249 -15.71 14.52 16.12
CA ASP A 249 -16.43 14.91 17.35
C ASP A 249 -17.95 14.90 17.05
N ASP A 250 -18.48 13.76 16.59
CA ASP A 250 -19.91 13.54 16.54
C ASP A 250 -20.31 13.24 17.98
N ASP A 251 -20.65 14.31 18.69
CA ASP A 251 -21.50 14.28 19.88
C ASP A 251 -22.68 13.34 19.57
N TYR A 252 -22.53 12.09 20.01
CA TYR A 252 -23.61 11.12 20.01
C TYR A 252 -24.57 11.57 21.10
N GLU A 253 -25.48 12.48 20.77
CA GLU A 253 -26.70 12.67 21.56
C GLU A 253 -27.52 11.37 21.40
N PRO A 254 -27.70 10.58 22.47
CA PRO A 254 -28.63 9.47 22.40
C PRO A 254 -30.04 10.05 22.26
N ASP A 255 -30.73 9.71 21.17
CA ASP A 255 -32.17 9.92 21.03
C ASP A 255 -32.88 9.26 22.23
N LEU A 256 -33.20 10.07 23.25
CA LEU A 256 -34.08 9.70 24.33
C LEU A 256 -35.52 9.77 23.80
N ASP A 257 -35.92 8.75 23.07
CA ASP A 257 -37.34 8.47 22.85
C ASP A 257 -37.86 7.67 24.05
N GLY A 258 -38.52 8.37 24.97
CA GLY A 258 -39.07 7.82 26.20
C GLY A 258 -40.08 8.78 26.82
N GLY A 259 -41.27 8.86 26.22
CA GLY A 259 -42.32 9.80 26.59
C GLY A 259 -42.85 9.68 28.02
N LEU A 260 -43.63 10.69 28.42
CA LEU A 260 -44.69 10.60 29.43
C LEU A 260 -45.59 11.85 29.37
N LEU A 261 -46.85 11.62 28.97
CA LEU A 261 -48.12 12.17 29.48
C LEU A 261 -48.11 13.53 30.22
N GLY A 262 -49.02 14.42 29.83
CA GLY A 262 -49.68 15.32 30.78
C GLY A 262 -50.14 16.66 30.21
N ALA A 263 -51.43 16.76 29.91
CA ALA A 263 -52.15 17.99 29.59
C ALA A 263 -52.14 19.02 30.74
N PRO A 264 -52.63 20.24 30.49
CA PRO A 264 -54.03 20.51 30.86
C PRO A 264 -54.97 20.76 29.67
#